data_AF-A0A3N4I2D9-F1
#
_entry.id   AF-A0A3N4I2D9-F1
#
_cell.length_a   1.000
_cell.length_b   1.000
_cell.length_c   1.000
_cell.angle_alpha   90.00
_cell.angle_beta   90.00
_cell.angle_gamma   90.00
#
_symmetry.space_group_name_H-M   'P 1'
#
loop_
_entity.id
_entity.type
_entity.pdbx_description
1 polymer ?
#
loop_
_entity_poly.entity_id
_entity_poly.type
_entity_poly.pdbx_seq_one_letter_code
_entity_poly.pdbx_strand_id
1 'polypeptide(L)'
;MAPSANPANAQYKVDEKVLCFHGPMLYEAKILDTRVNEKRDEIEYKVHYKGWKNTWDEFVPTDRLRKMTEDNLRIQQQLKQTTTSVPPATTPLPTSGRGRPAEPRRTKRPRDLDDHEKRELKLYTPEEFKAILVDDWENVTKSQQLVKLPRRPSVAEIIDGYRDGGLSQAEMELLEEFCAGLRLYFHKCLGVMLLYRFERQQYADILKEYGGNKDMGEIYGGEHLLRLFVSLPELITHTNMDTQAIAKLRQHLDGLARYMVVNRKRIFESRYESGESD
;
A
#
# COMPACT_ATOMS: atom_id res chain seq x y z
N MET A 1 -11.23 33.53 14.40
CA MET A 1 -12.16 32.40 14.26
C MET A 1 -12.15 32.02 12.79
N ALA A 2 -11.71 30.79 12.46
CA ALA A 2 -11.82 30.28 11.09
C ALA A 2 -13.31 30.06 10.77
N PRO A 3 -13.78 30.34 9.55
CA PRO A 3 -15.18 30.14 9.19
C PRO A 3 -15.51 28.65 9.15
N SER A 4 -16.43 28.21 10.00
CA SER A 4 -16.95 26.84 10.00
C SER A 4 -17.58 26.48 8.66
N ALA A 5 -17.43 25.23 8.22
CA ALA A 5 -17.99 24.74 6.97
C ALA A 5 -19.53 24.80 6.99
N ASN A 6 -20.08 25.79 6.31
CA ASN A 6 -21.53 25.92 6.13
C ASN A 6 -21.99 25.01 4.99
N PRO A 7 -23.00 24.13 5.18
CA PRO A 7 -23.56 23.30 4.12
C PRO A 7 -24.10 24.10 2.91
N ALA A 8 -24.36 25.40 3.07
CA ALA A 8 -24.67 26.30 1.96
C ALA A 8 -23.53 26.50 0.94
N ASN A 9 -22.28 26.14 1.29
CA ASN A 9 -21.11 26.19 0.40
C ASN A 9 -20.79 24.84 -0.28
N ALA A 10 -21.72 23.88 -0.26
CA ALA A 10 -21.55 22.61 -0.95
C ALA A 10 -21.28 22.84 -2.46
N GLN A 11 -20.13 22.34 -2.94
CA GLN A 11 -19.69 22.49 -4.34
C GLN A 11 -20.46 21.58 -5.30
N TYR A 12 -21.09 20.54 -4.78
CA TYR A 12 -21.85 19.53 -5.50
C TYR A 12 -23.23 19.35 -4.88
N LYS A 13 -24.23 19.04 -5.72
CA LYS A 13 -25.62 18.83 -5.29
C LYS A 13 -25.94 17.33 -5.17
N VAL A 14 -26.91 17.00 -4.31
CA VAL A 14 -27.52 15.67 -4.32
C VAL A 14 -28.12 15.39 -5.70
N ASP A 15 -27.99 14.14 -6.15
CA ASP A 15 -28.29 13.66 -7.49
C ASP A 15 -27.38 14.15 -8.63
N GLU A 16 -26.36 14.96 -8.35
CA GLU A 16 -25.39 15.39 -9.37
C GLU A 16 -24.48 14.23 -9.80
N LYS A 17 -24.24 14.14 -11.12
CA LYS A 17 -23.27 13.20 -11.69
C LYS A 17 -21.87 13.82 -11.63
N VAL A 18 -20.95 13.07 -11.06
CA VAL A 18 -19.58 13.50 -10.79
C VAL A 18 -18.60 12.40 -11.20
N LEU A 19 -17.34 12.77 -11.27
CA LEU A 19 -16.23 11.85 -11.39
C LEU A 19 -15.57 11.74 -10.01
N CYS A 20 -15.51 10.53 -9.44
CA CYS A 20 -14.97 10.29 -8.11
C CYS A 20 -13.74 9.40 -8.18
N PHE A 21 -12.65 9.81 -7.52
CA PHE A 21 -11.46 8.99 -7.39
C PHE A 21 -11.73 7.83 -6.43
N HIS A 22 -11.43 6.61 -6.85
CA HIS A 22 -11.32 5.44 -5.99
C HIS A 22 -9.96 4.79 -6.28
N GLY A 23 -9.04 4.88 -5.31
CA GLY A 23 -7.62 4.62 -5.55
C GLY A 23 -7.03 5.60 -6.58
N PRO A 24 -6.17 5.14 -7.53
CA PRO A 24 -5.57 6.00 -8.55
C PRO A 24 -6.53 6.33 -9.72
N MET A 25 -7.74 5.76 -9.69
CA MET A 25 -8.61 5.71 -10.84
C MET A 25 -9.86 6.56 -10.66
N LEU A 26 -10.31 7.17 -11.75
CA LEU A 26 -11.46 8.06 -11.76
C LEU A 26 -12.70 7.33 -12.30
N TYR A 27 -13.76 7.24 -11.49
CA TYR A 27 -15.00 6.54 -11.84
C TYR A 27 -16.18 7.50 -11.96
N GLU A 28 -17.15 7.15 -12.79
CA GLU A 28 -18.44 7.86 -12.80
C GLU A 28 -19.21 7.52 -11.52
N ALA A 29 -19.67 8.55 -10.82
CA ALA A 29 -20.43 8.40 -9.59
C ALA A 29 -21.60 9.40 -9.54
N LYS A 30 -22.51 9.16 -8.60
CA LYS A 30 -23.65 10.04 -8.31
C LYS A 30 -23.63 10.41 -6.83
N ILE A 31 -23.86 11.69 -6.53
CA ILE A 31 -23.99 12.16 -5.15
C ILE A 31 -25.34 11.73 -4.61
N LEU A 32 -25.35 11.00 -3.48
CA LEU A 32 -26.55 10.55 -2.80
C LEU A 32 -26.93 11.44 -1.62
N ASP A 33 -25.94 11.97 -0.91
CA ASP A 33 -26.14 12.73 0.32
C ASP A 33 -24.95 13.66 0.58
N THR A 34 -25.13 14.68 1.44
CA THR A 34 -24.07 15.63 1.82
C THR A 34 -24.13 15.87 3.32
N ARG A 35 -22.98 15.79 3.99
CA ARG A 35 -22.87 16.04 5.44
C ARG A 35 -21.66 16.91 5.75
N VAL A 36 -21.71 17.62 6.87
CA VAL A 36 -20.55 18.32 7.42
C VAL A 36 -19.88 17.38 8.43
N ASN A 37 -18.58 17.14 8.26
CA ASN A 37 -17.78 16.39 9.21
C ASN A 37 -17.32 17.32 10.33
N GLU A 38 -18.00 17.28 11.48
CA GLU A 38 -17.73 18.14 12.65
C GLU A 38 -16.29 18.03 13.19
N LYS A 39 -15.60 16.92 12.94
CA LYS A 39 -14.22 16.71 13.42
C LYS A 39 -13.18 17.37 12.53
N ARG A 40 -13.46 17.50 11.24
CA ARG A 40 -12.53 18.04 10.23
C ARG A 40 -12.97 19.40 9.69
N ASP A 41 -14.17 19.85 10.04
CA ASP A 41 -14.78 21.08 9.53
C ASP A 41 -14.81 21.10 7.98
N GLU A 42 -15.10 19.94 7.38
CA GLU A 42 -15.11 19.71 5.93
C GLU A 42 -16.45 19.13 5.48
N ILE A 43 -16.85 19.44 4.24
CA ILE A 43 -18.06 18.87 3.62
C ILE A 43 -17.69 17.53 2.97
N GLU A 44 -18.40 16.48 3.35
CA GLU A 44 -18.32 15.15 2.75
C GLU A 44 -19.58 14.84 1.95
N TYR A 45 -19.39 14.10 0.86
CA TYR A 45 -20.47 13.69 -0.03
C TYR A 45 -20.55 12.18 -0.07
N LYS A 46 -21.75 11.63 0.12
CA LYS A 46 -22.00 10.21 -0.09
C LYS A 46 -22.05 9.96 -1.59
N VAL A 47 -21.16 9.11 -2.10
CA VAL A 47 -21.07 8.77 -3.52
C VAL A 47 -21.52 7.34 -3.76
N HIS A 48 -22.22 7.14 -4.87
CA HIS A 48 -22.52 5.82 -5.43
C HIS A 48 -21.85 5.69 -6.80
N TYR A 49 -21.02 4.68 -6.97
CA TYR A 49 -20.28 4.42 -8.21
C TYR A 49 -21.15 3.69 -9.23
N LYS A 50 -21.12 4.16 -10.49
CA LYS A 50 -21.89 3.56 -11.57
C LYS A 50 -21.46 2.11 -11.81
N GLY A 51 -22.41 1.19 -11.67
CA GLY A 51 -22.20 -0.24 -11.89
C GLY A 51 -21.62 -1.00 -10.68
N TRP A 52 -21.50 -0.34 -9.52
CA TRP A 52 -21.02 -0.95 -8.29
C TRP A 52 -22.19 -1.29 -7.38
N LYS A 53 -22.00 -2.23 -6.43
CA LYS A 53 -23.03 -2.56 -5.42
C LYS A 53 -23.12 -1.45 -4.38
N ASN A 54 -24.31 -1.21 -3.81
CA ASN A 54 -24.54 -0.19 -2.78
C ASN A 54 -23.69 -0.38 -1.50
N THR A 55 -23.15 -1.58 -1.27
CA THR A 55 -22.20 -1.86 -0.18
C THR A 55 -20.89 -1.08 -0.31
N TRP A 56 -20.61 -0.50 -1.49
CA TRP A 56 -19.44 0.32 -1.78
C TRP A 56 -19.70 1.83 -1.70
N ASP A 57 -20.90 2.24 -1.29
CA ASP A 57 -21.22 3.65 -1.11
C ASP A 57 -20.43 4.20 0.08
N GLU A 58 -19.69 5.29 -0.14
CA GLU A 58 -18.81 5.89 0.86
C GLU A 58 -19.02 7.41 0.93
N PHE A 59 -18.70 7.99 2.09
CA PHE A 59 -18.58 9.44 2.23
C PHE A 59 -17.17 9.86 1.86
N VAL A 60 -17.04 10.76 0.89
CA VAL A 60 -15.76 11.25 0.39
C VAL A 60 -15.66 12.77 0.55
N PRO A 61 -14.46 13.30 0.85
CA PRO A 61 -14.23 14.74 0.86
C PRO A 61 -14.28 15.31 -0.56
N THR A 62 -14.46 16.63 -0.65
CA THR A 62 -14.51 17.39 -1.91
C THR A 62 -13.33 17.09 -2.84
N ASP A 63 -12.12 16.87 -2.31
CA ASP A 63 -10.89 16.65 -3.08
C ASP A 63 -10.90 15.38 -3.95
N ARG A 64 -11.72 14.39 -3.59
CA ARG A 64 -11.90 13.16 -4.39
C ARG A 64 -12.88 13.33 -5.54
N LEU A 65 -13.61 14.44 -5.58
CA LEU A 65 -14.65 14.71 -6.57
C LEU A 65 -14.15 15.66 -7.66
N ARG A 66 -14.59 15.40 -8.88
CA ARG A 66 -14.37 16.22 -10.05
C ARG A 66 -15.69 16.40 -10.78
N LYS A 67 -15.96 17.61 -11.28
CA LYS A 67 -17.13 17.88 -12.12
C LYS A 67 -17.03 17.13 -13.45
N MET A 68 -18.18 16.87 -14.05
CA MET A 68 -18.29 16.23 -15.37
C MET A 68 -17.94 17.22 -16.50
N THR A 69 -16.68 17.67 -16.54
CA THR A 69 -16.13 18.55 -17.57
C THR A 69 -15.34 17.74 -18.60
N GLU A 70 -15.18 18.28 -19.81
CA GLU A 70 -14.46 17.60 -20.90
C GLU A 70 -12.99 17.28 -20.52
N ASP A 71 -12.33 18.20 -19.81
CA ASP A 71 -10.97 17.99 -19.31
C ASP A 71 -10.90 16.84 -18.29
N ASN A 72 -11.84 16.75 -17.36
CA ASN A 72 -11.88 15.67 -16.37
C ASN A 72 -12.20 14.30 -17.01
N LEU A 73 -13.00 14.30 -18.08
CA LEU A 73 -13.25 13.10 -18.89
C LEU A 73 -11.99 12.66 -19.65
N ARG A 74 -11.19 13.59 -20.17
CA ARG A 74 -9.88 13.27 -20.77
C ARG A 74 -8.92 12.68 -19.74
N ILE A 75 -8.89 13.22 -18.52
CA ILE A 75 -8.10 12.65 -17.41
C ILE A 75 -8.56 11.21 -17.12
N GLN A 76 -9.87 10.96 -17.04
CA GLN A 76 -10.39 9.60 -16.86
C GLN A 76 -9.92 8.65 -17.99
N GLN A 77 -9.98 9.09 -19.25
CA GLN A 77 -9.55 8.28 -20.40
C GLN A 77 -8.04 8.00 -20.39
N GLN A 78 -7.21 9.00 -20.05
CA GLN A 78 -5.76 8.80 -19.92
C GLN A 78 -5.45 7.78 -18.81
N LEU A 79 -6.08 7.90 -17.64
CA LEU A 79 -5.90 6.93 -16.55
C LEU A 79 -6.33 5.51 -16.95
N LYS A 80 -7.40 5.35 -17.75
CA LYS A 80 -7.81 4.05 -18.35
C LYS A 80 -6.78 3.51 -19.32
N GLN A 81 -6.17 4.37 -20.14
CA GLN A 81 -5.18 3.93 -21.13
C GLN A 81 -3.86 3.53 -20.47
N THR A 82 -3.34 4.35 -19.55
CA THR A 82 -2.08 4.07 -18.83
C THR A 82 -2.15 2.78 -18.02
N THR A 83 -3.32 2.39 -17.53
CA THR A 83 -3.53 1.13 -16.80
C THR A 83 -3.73 -0.08 -17.73
N THR A 84 -4.12 0.12 -18.99
CA THR A 84 -4.37 -0.97 -19.96
C THR A 84 -3.16 -1.22 -20.87
N SER A 85 -2.26 -0.25 -21.04
CA SER A 85 -1.05 -0.39 -21.86
C SER A 85 0.18 -0.76 -21.02
N VAL A 86 0.30 -2.02 -20.63
CA VAL A 86 1.60 -2.62 -20.28
C VAL A 86 1.77 -3.95 -21.03
N PRO A 87 2.66 -3.98 -22.04
CA PRO A 87 3.57 -5.09 -22.26
C PRO A 87 5.05 -4.63 -22.21
N PRO A 88 6.02 -5.56 -22.14
CA PRO A 88 7.32 -5.35 -21.49
C PRO A 88 8.33 -4.58 -22.33
N ALA A 89 9.37 -4.09 -21.64
CA ALA A 89 10.46 -3.27 -22.16
C ALA A 89 11.15 -3.83 -23.42
N THR A 90 11.38 -2.94 -24.40
CA THR A 90 12.56 -2.95 -25.30
C THR A 90 12.66 -1.59 -26.01
N THR A 91 13.86 -1.00 -26.00
CA THR A 91 14.31 0.26 -26.65
C THR A 91 14.35 0.16 -28.19
N PRO A 92 14.68 1.21 -29.01
CA PRO A 92 15.06 2.61 -28.73
C PRO A 92 14.31 3.71 -29.55
N LEU A 93 14.54 4.98 -29.18
CA LEU A 93 14.12 6.22 -29.88
C LEU A 93 14.64 6.33 -31.32
N PRO A 94 13.89 6.94 -32.26
CA PRO A 94 14.45 7.60 -33.43
C PRO A 94 14.62 9.11 -33.20
N THR A 95 15.77 9.59 -33.65
CA THR A 95 16.24 10.97 -33.75
C THR A 95 15.71 11.66 -35.02
N SER A 96 15.20 12.90 -34.89
CA SER A 96 15.22 14.02 -35.86
C SER A 96 14.23 15.09 -35.35
N GLY A 97 14.45 16.41 -35.33
CA GLY A 97 15.50 17.25 -35.86
C GLY A 97 15.38 18.67 -35.28
N ARG A 98 16.49 19.42 -35.34
CA ARG A 98 16.68 20.80 -34.83
C ARG A 98 16.03 21.85 -35.76
N GLY A 99 15.44 22.89 -35.17
CA GLY A 99 15.14 24.19 -35.79
C GLY A 99 14.60 25.23 -34.79
N ARG A 100 15.46 26.19 -34.40
CA ARG A 100 15.30 27.32 -33.44
C ARG A 100 14.52 28.53 -34.06
N PRO A 101 14.39 29.73 -33.41
CA PRO A 101 14.05 30.12 -32.01
C PRO A 101 13.07 31.34 -31.93
N ALA A 102 12.51 31.68 -30.74
CA ALA A 102 12.29 33.06 -30.25
C ALA A 102 11.56 33.11 -28.87
N GLU A 103 12.18 33.80 -27.90
CA GLU A 103 11.68 34.20 -26.57
C GLU A 103 10.96 35.59 -26.64
N PRO A 104 10.50 36.24 -25.53
CA PRO A 104 10.14 35.77 -24.18
C PRO A 104 8.80 36.35 -23.65
N ARG A 105 8.14 35.72 -22.67
CA ARG A 105 7.29 36.50 -21.74
C ARG A 105 7.17 35.89 -20.34
N ARG A 106 7.85 36.57 -19.41
CA ARG A 106 7.69 36.60 -17.95
C ARG A 106 6.25 36.32 -17.49
N THR A 107 6.08 35.24 -16.71
CA THR A 107 5.06 35.16 -15.66
C THR A 107 5.59 34.37 -14.47
N LYS A 108 5.88 35.14 -13.41
CA LYS A 108 5.74 34.82 -11.97
C LYS A 108 5.89 33.34 -11.57
N ARG A 109 7.02 33.04 -10.93
CA ARG A 109 7.18 31.87 -10.04
C ARG A 109 6.08 31.88 -8.97
N PRO A 110 5.27 30.82 -8.83
CA PRO A 110 4.73 30.46 -7.53
C PRO A 110 5.88 29.84 -6.72
N ARG A 111 5.94 30.23 -5.44
CA ARG A 111 6.80 29.58 -4.44
C ARG A 111 6.57 28.08 -4.45
N ASP A 112 7.67 27.35 -4.34
CA ASP A 112 7.77 25.95 -3.94
C ASP A 112 6.82 25.67 -2.77
N LEU A 113 5.66 25.12 -3.07
CA LEU A 113 4.73 24.52 -2.12
C LEU A 113 4.22 23.26 -2.80
N ASP A 114 4.53 22.12 -2.18
CA ASP A 114 4.21 20.75 -2.59
C ASP A 114 5.00 20.15 -3.76
N ASP A 115 6.31 19.97 -3.56
CA ASP A 115 7.07 18.88 -4.20
C ASP A 115 7.15 17.63 -3.30
N HIS A 116 6.10 17.39 -2.50
CA HIS A 116 5.73 16.03 -2.13
C HIS A 116 5.04 15.37 -3.33
N GLU A 117 5.72 15.37 -4.49
CA GLU A 117 5.40 14.47 -5.58
C GLU A 117 5.51 13.07 -5.00
N LYS A 118 4.34 12.54 -4.64
CA LYS A 118 4.05 11.22 -4.12
C LYS A 118 5.17 10.25 -4.45
N ARG A 119 6.10 10.05 -3.51
CA ARG A 119 7.13 9.01 -3.59
C ARG A 119 6.45 7.67 -3.33
N GLU A 120 5.59 7.26 -4.26
CA GLU A 120 4.86 5.99 -4.19
C GLU A 120 5.84 4.87 -4.52
N LEU A 121 6.32 4.19 -3.48
CA LEU A 121 7.12 3.00 -3.64
C LEU A 121 6.21 1.85 -4.09
N LYS A 122 6.11 1.62 -5.40
CA LYS A 122 5.38 0.46 -5.93
C LYS A 122 6.26 -0.77 -5.83
N LEU A 123 6.08 -1.54 -4.76
CA LEU A 123 6.65 -2.88 -4.65
C LEU A 123 6.02 -3.80 -5.69
N TYR A 124 6.84 -4.69 -6.24
CA TYR A 124 6.31 -5.78 -7.05
C TYR A 124 5.55 -6.74 -6.13
N THR A 125 4.23 -6.81 -6.29
CA THR A 125 3.38 -7.80 -5.60
C THR A 125 2.96 -8.88 -6.59
N PRO A 126 3.62 -10.06 -6.58
CA PRO A 126 3.20 -11.23 -7.33
C PRO A 126 1.72 -11.57 -7.08
N GLU A 127 1.02 -12.11 -8.08
CA GLU A 127 -0.39 -12.50 -7.95
C GLU A 127 -0.56 -13.63 -6.91
N GLU A 128 0.46 -14.48 -6.77
CA GLU A 128 0.52 -15.56 -5.78
C GLU A 128 0.43 -15.02 -4.35
N PHE A 129 0.98 -13.84 -4.08
CA PHE A 129 0.90 -13.22 -2.76
C PHE A 129 -0.50 -12.72 -2.46
N LYS A 130 -1.22 -12.21 -3.46
CA LYS A 130 -2.61 -11.77 -3.27
C LYS A 130 -3.50 -12.94 -2.91
N ALA A 131 -3.35 -14.08 -3.59
CA ALA A 131 -4.10 -15.30 -3.26
C ALA A 131 -3.85 -15.74 -1.81
N ILE A 132 -2.58 -15.82 -1.40
CA ILE A 132 -2.20 -16.19 -0.02
C ILE A 132 -2.76 -15.20 1.00
N LEU A 133 -2.73 -13.89 0.71
CA LEU A 133 -3.26 -12.86 1.61
C LEU A 133 -4.78 -12.92 1.74
N VAL A 134 -5.49 -13.23 0.65
CA VAL A 134 -6.94 -13.41 0.67
C VAL A 134 -7.29 -14.64 1.51
N ASP A 135 -6.60 -15.76 1.29
CA ASP A 135 -6.81 -17.00 2.06
C ASP A 135 -6.49 -16.79 3.56
N ASP A 136 -5.36 -16.14 3.88
CA ASP A 136 -4.98 -15.78 5.26
C ASP A 136 -6.05 -14.89 5.92
N TRP A 137 -6.53 -13.87 5.21
CA TRP A 137 -7.60 -13.01 5.72
C TRP A 137 -8.90 -13.78 5.97
N GLU A 138 -9.31 -14.67 5.06
CA GLU A 138 -10.50 -15.50 5.24
C GLU A 138 -10.36 -16.47 6.42
N ASN A 139 -9.22 -17.14 6.55
CA ASN A 139 -8.96 -18.08 7.63
C ASN A 139 -9.01 -17.40 9.01
N VAL A 140 -8.37 -16.23 9.16
CA VAL A 140 -8.32 -15.54 10.45
C VAL A 140 -9.61 -14.79 10.75
N THR A 141 -10.19 -14.08 9.77
CA THR A 141 -11.31 -13.16 10.01
C THR A 141 -12.68 -13.84 9.88
N LYS A 142 -12.86 -14.77 8.93
CA LYS A 142 -14.14 -15.46 8.72
C LYS A 142 -14.19 -16.80 9.43
N SER A 143 -13.14 -17.61 9.28
CA SER A 143 -13.11 -18.98 9.82
C SER A 143 -12.63 -19.05 11.26
N GLN A 144 -12.17 -17.93 11.85
CA GLN A 144 -11.66 -17.84 13.23
C GLN A 144 -10.58 -18.90 13.52
N GLN A 145 -9.66 -19.06 12.58
CA GLN A 145 -8.52 -19.95 12.72
C GLN A 145 -7.25 -19.14 12.96
N LEU A 146 -6.31 -19.75 13.69
CA LEU A 146 -5.05 -19.13 14.02
C LEU A 146 -3.89 -19.95 13.46
N VAL A 147 -2.84 -19.24 13.09
CA VAL A 147 -1.56 -19.87 12.76
C VAL A 147 -0.96 -20.42 14.06
N LYS A 148 -0.51 -21.68 14.05
CA LYS A 148 0.18 -22.28 15.19
C LYS A 148 1.52 -21.59 15.42
N LEU A 149 1.74 -21.06 16.61
CA LEU A 149 3.01 -20.47 17.03
C LEU A 149 3.73 -21.43 18.01
N PRO A 150 5.08 -21.52 18.00
CA PRO A 150 6.01 -20.85 17.09
C PRO A 150 6.03 -21.49 15.69
N ARG A 151 6.20 -20.66 14.65
CA ARG A 151 6.22 -21.08 13.24
C ARG A 151 7.60 -21.49 12.75
N ARG A 152 7.60 -22.47 11.84
CA ARG A 152 8.79 -22.89 11.08
C ARG A 152 8.45 -23.01 9.57
N PRO A 153 9.24 -22.39 8.68
CA PRO A 153 10.33 -21.47 8.98
C PRO A 153 9.83 -20.16 9.60
N SER A 154 10.57 -19.62 10.57
CA SER A 154 10.26 -18.32 11.18
C SER A 154 10.63 -17.15 10.26
N VAL A 155 10.13 -15.95 10.53
CA VAL A 155 10.51 -14.74 9.77
C VAL A 155 12.03 -14.54 9.76
N ALA A 156 12.69 -14.75 10.90
CA ALA A 156 14.15 -14.67 10.99
C ALA A 156 14.82 -15.69 10.07
N GLU A 157 14.36 -16.95 10.09
CA GLU A 157 14.89 -18.01 9.22
C GLU A 157 14.63 -17.74 7.72
N ILE A 158 13.50 -17.10 7.39
CA ILE A 158 13.16 -16.70 6.01
C ILE A 158 14.08 -15.59 5.53
N ILE A 159 14.29 -14.56 6.36
CA ILE A 159 15.14 -13.41 6.05
C ILE A 159 16.61 -13.84 5.96
N ASP A 160 17.10 -14.63 6.93
CA ASP A 160 18.48 -15.13 6.93
C ASP A 160 18.72 -16.15 5.79
N GLY A 161 17.67 -16.84 5.35
CA GLY A 161 17.68 -17.74 4.19
C GLY A 161 17.76 -17.01 2.85
N TYR A 162 17.51 -15.70 2.81
CA TYR A 162 17.69 -14.85 1.64
C TYR A 162 19.16 -14.41 1.56
N ARG A 163 20.00 -15.30 1.02
CA ARG A 163 21.33 -14.92 0.52
C ARG A 163 21.27 -14.88 -0.99
N ASP A 164 21.63 -13.74 -1.57
CA ASP A 164 21.81 -13.64 -3.02
C ASP A 164 23.21 -14.17 -3.37
N GLY A 165 23.25 -15.20 -4.20
CA GLY A 165 24.50 -15.85 -4.62
C GLY A 165 25.17 -15.03 -5.70
N GLY A 166 26.37 -14.52 -5.43
CA GLY A 166 27.14 -13.72 -6.42
C GLY A 166 27.26 -12.23 -6.09
N LEU A 167 26.90 -11.82 -4.89
CA LEU A 167 27.14 -10.45 -4.41
C LEU A 167 28.62 -10.21 -4.06
N SER A 168 29.09 -9.00 -4.33
CA SER A 168 30.36 -8.50 -3.82
C SER A 168 30.33 -8.33 -2.29
N GLN A 169 31.50 -8.18 -1.66
CA GLN A 169 31.58 -7.99 -0.20
C GLN A 169 30.76 -6.78 0.29
N ALA A 170 30.82 -5.65 -0.42
CA ALA A 170 30.05 -4.46 -0.06
C ALA A 170 28.53 -4.66 -0.21
N GLU A 171 28.09 -5.45 -1.18
CA GLU A 171 26.68 -5.78 -1.36
C GLU A 171 26.19 -6.78 -0.31
N MET A 172 27.05 -7.68 0.16
CA MET A 172 26.74 -8.57 1.28
C MET A 172 26.56 -7.78 2.58
N GLU A 173 27.44 -6.82 2.88
CA GLU A 173 27.31 -5.95 4.06
C GLU A 173 25.99 -5.14 4.02
N LEU A 174 25.66 -4.58 2.84
CA LEU A 174 24.39 -3.87 2.65
C LEU A 174 23.17 -4.79 2.81
N LEU A 175 23.26 -6.02 2.29
CA LEU A 175 22.20 -7.01 2.43
C LEU A 175 21.99 -7.40 3.90
N GLU A 176 23.07 -7.56 4.67
CA GLU A 176 23.01 -7.86 6.10
C GLU A 176 22.36 -6.71 6.89
N GLU A 177 22.71 -5.46 6.58
CA GLU A 177 22.07 -4.27 7.16
C GLU A 177 20.57 -4.22 6.83
N PHE A 178 20.22 -4.50 5.57
CA PHE A 178 18.82 -4.59 5.13
C PHE A 178 18.06 -5.68 5.90
N CYS A 179 18.62 -6.88 6.01
CA CYS A 179 18.00 -8.01 6.72
C CYS A 179 17.83 -7.72 8.22
N ALA A 180 18.81 -7.09 8.85
CA ALA A 180 18.71 -6.63 10.25
C ALA A 180 17.62 -5.57 10.42
N GLY A 181 17.58 -4.58 9.52
CA GLY A 181 16.56 -3.54 9.51
C GLY A 181 15.15 -4.10 9.34
N LEU A 182 14.96 -5.04 8.41
CA LEU A 182 13.66 -5.66 8.17
C LEU A 182 13.17 -6.49 9.37
N ARG A 183 14.05 -7.23 10.05
CA ARG A 183 13.70 -7.95 11.29
C ARG A 183 13.26 -7.00 12.39
N LEU A 184 14.04 -5.94 12.64
CA LEU A 184 13.70 -4.92 13.63
C LEU A 184 12.36 -4.23 13.29
N TYR A 185 12.14 -3.99 12.01
CA TYR A 185 10.91 -3.35 11.54
C TYR A 185 9.70 -4.25 11.73
N PHE A 186 9.83 -5.54 11.38
CA PHE A 186 8.80 -6.56 11.63
C PHE A 186 8.47 -6.66 13.12
N HIS A 187 9.48 -6.76 13.99
CA HIS A 187 9.32 -6.81 15.43
C HIS A 187 8.47 -5.65 15.95
N LYS A 188 8.78 -4.41 15.53
CA LYS A 188 8.06 -3.21 15.96
C LYS A 188 6.66 -3.10 15.36
N CYS A 189 6.47 -3.52 14.11
CA CYS A 189 5.18 -3.37 13.42
C CYS A 189 4.18 -4.46 13.77
N LEU A 190 4.62 -5.64 14.19
CA LEU A 190 3.76 -6.79 14.42
C LEU A 190 2.58 -6.47 15.34
N GLY A 191 2.88 -6.03 16.57
CA GLY A 191 1.87 -5.69 17.56
C GLY A 191 1.08 -4.41 17.25
N VAL A 192 1.51 -3.60 16.28
CA VAL A 192 0.85 -2.33 15.96
C VAL A 192 -0.16 -2.53 14.83
N MET A 193 0.26 -3.13 13.71
CA MET A 193 -0.51 -3.12 12.45
C MET A 193 -0.63 -4.46 11.72
N LEU A 194 0.20 -5.47 12.03
CA LEU A 194 0.22 -6.71 11.23
C LEU A 194 -0.76 -7.79 11.72
N LEU A 195 -1.31 -7.64 12.93
CA LEU A 195 -2.24 -8.61 13.53
C LEU A 195 -3.70 -8.19 13.34
N TYR A 196 -4.51 -9.13 12.87
CA TYR A 196 -5.97 -8.99 12.86
C TYR A 196 -6.53 -9.00 14.28
N ARG A 197 -7.78 -8.55 14.44
CA ARG A 197 -8.44 -8.46 15.75
C ARG A 197 -8.45 -9.81 16.50
N PHE A 198 -8.65 -10.92 15.79
CA PHE A 198 -8.76 -12.26 16.39
C PHE A 198 -7.41 -12.79 16.91
N GLU A 199 -6.28 -12.43 16.29
CA GLU A 199 -4.94 -12.84 16.70
C GLU A 199 -4.42 -12.09 17.94
N ARG A 200 -5.10 -11.02 18.38
CA ARG A 200 -4.63 -10.17 19.50
C ARG A 200 -4.53 -10.92 20.82
N GLN A 201 -5.43 -11.88 21.06
CA GLN A 201 -5.38 -12.71 22.27
C GLN A 201 -4.14 -13.62 22.23
N GLN A 202 -3.93 -14.33 21.12
CA GLN A 202 -2.75 -15.17 20.90
C GLN A 202 -1.45 -14.38 21.09
N TYR A 203 -1.37 -13.16 20.55
CA TYR A 203 -0.20 -12.29 20.75
C TYR A 203 0.04 -11.91 22.21
N ALA A 204 -1.02 -11.60 22.96
CA ALA A 204 -0.90 -11.29 24.39
C ALA A 204 -0.36 -12.48 25.20
N ASP A 205 -0.77 -13.70 24.83
CA ASP A 205 -0.31 -14.92 25.51
C ASP A 205 1.14 -15.26 25.15
N ILE A 206 1.55 -15.06 23.89
CA ILE A 206 2.97 -15.14 23.47
C ILE A 206 3.84 -14.14 24.22
N LEU A 207 3.38 -12.90 24.42
CA LEU A 207 4.13 -11.90 25.19
C LEU A 207 4.34 -12.31 26.65
N LYS A 208 3.35 -12.97 27.26
CA LYS A 208 3.46 -13.53 28.63
C LYS A 208 4.41 -14.73 28.67
N GLU A 209 4.29 -15.65 27.73
CA GLU A 209 5.07 -16.88 27.67
C GLU A 209 6.57 -16.60 27.46
N TYR A 210 6.90 -15.70 26.52
CA TYR A 210 8.29 -15.40 26.14
C TYR A 210 8.86 -14.14 26.84
N GLY A 211 8.12 -13.55 27.78
CA GLY A 211 8.59 -12.46 28.64
C GLY A 211 9.04 -11.19 27.92
N GLY A 212 8.57 -10.97 26.68
CA GLY A 212 8.95 -9.83 25.83
C GLY A 212 10.42 -9.80 25.37
N ASN A 213 11.22 -10.82 25.69
CA ASN A 213 12.67 -10.82 25.45
C ASN A 213 13.07 -11.51 24.14
N LYS A 214 12.15 -12.31 23.57
CA LYS A 214 12.36 -13.00 22.31
C LYS A 214 11.95 -12.12 21.14
N ASP A 215 12.71 -12.14 20.05
CA ASP A 215 12.32 -11.45 18.84
C ASP A 215 11.07 -12.10 18.25
N MET A 216 10.03 -11.30 18.01
CA MET A 216 8.82 -11.73 17.31
C MET A 216 9.13 -12.32 15.93
N GLY A 217 10.25 -11.91 15.30
CA GLY A 217 10.75 -12.52 14.07
C GLY A 217 11.09 -14.02 14.19
N GLU A 218 11.37 -14.52 15.40
CA GLU A 218 11.68 -15.94 15.64
C GLU A 218 10.44 -16.79 15.95
N ILE A 219 9.29 -16.14 16.21
CA ILE A 219 8.05 -16.81 16.63
C ILE A 219 7.07 -16.88 15.47
N TYR A 220 6.94 -15.79 14.72
CA TYR A 220 5.98 -15.65 13.63
C TYR A 220 6.54 -16.17 12.30
N GLY A 221 5.64 -16.45 11.36
CA GLY A 221 5.93 -17.10 10.08
C GLY A 221 5.85 -16.19 8.86
N GLY A 222 5.91 -16.79 7.67
CA GLY A 222 5.88 -16.09 6.39
C GLY A 222 4.59 -15.33 6.11
N GLU A 223 3.48 -15.75 6.71
CA GLU A 223 2.15 -15.15 6.56
C GLU A 223 2.17 -13.70 7.10
N HIS A 224 2.68 -13.50 8.31
CA HIS A 224 2.80 -12.18 8.93
C HIS A 224 3.86 -11.32 8.25
N LEU A 225 4.96 -11.92 7.78
CA LEU A 225 5.95 -11.20 6.98
C LEU A 225 5.32 -10.67 5.69
N LEU A 226 4.45 -11.44 5.05
CA LEU A 226 3.77 -11.00 3.83
C LEU A 226 2.83 -9.81 4.08
N ARG A 227 2.16 -9.75 5.23
CA ARG A 227 1.36 -8.58 5.63
C ARG A 227 2.23 -7.33 5.77
N LEU A 228 3.47 -7.48 6.25
CA LEU A 228 4.43 -6.38 6.30
C LEU A 228 4.78 -5.88 4.89
N PHE A 229 5.00 -6.78 3.93
CA PHE A 229 5.28 -6.41 2.53
C PHE A 229 4.19 -5.53 1.90
N VAL A 230 2.92 -5.76 2.23
CA VAL A 230 1.80 -4.94 1.74
C VAL A 230 1.76 -3.57 2.41
N SER A 231 2.19 -3.48 3.67
CA SER A 231 2.14 -2.26 4.47
C SER A 231 3.37 -1.36 4.27
N LEU A 232 4.52 -1.93 3.91
CA LEU A 232 5.79 -1.22 3.72
C LEU A 232 5.73 -0.03 2.76
N PRO A 233 5.09 -0.11 1.58
CA PRO A 233 4.97 1.02 0.65
C PRO A 233 4.43 2.28 1.31
N GLU A 234 3.34 2.15 2.08
CA GLU A 234 2.69 3.27 2.77
C GLU A 234 3.62 3.84 3.83
N LEU A 235 4.25 2.97 4.60
CA LEU A 235 5.14 3.37 5.69
C LEU A 235 6.40 4.09 5.20
N ILE A 236 6.97 3.67 4.05
CA ILE A 236 8.17 4.26 3.48
C ILE A 236 7.89 5.67 2.94
N THR A 237 6.66 5.97 2.50
CA THR A 237 6.30 7.34 2.06
C THR A 237 6.45 8.39 3.17
N HIS A 238 6.35 7.98 4.44
CA HIS A 238 6.51 8.84 5.61
C HIS A 238 7.96 8.97 6.08
N THR A 239 8.91 8.27 5.44
CA THR A 239 10.33 8.31 5.81
C THR A 239 11.12 9.30 4.95
N ASN A 240 12.03 10.04 5.58
CA ASN A 240 12.91 10.98 4.87
C ASN A 240 14.16 10.27 4.32
N MET A 241 13.97 9.35 3.38
CA MET A 241 15.05 8.68 2.65
C MET A 241 15.28 9.33 1.28
N ASP A 242 16.52 9.32 0.80
CA ASP A 242 16.85 9.80 -0.55
C ASP A 242 16.42 8.78 -1.62
N THR A 243 16.30 9.24 -2.86
CA THR A 243 15.81 8.43 -3.98
C THR A 243 16.72 7.23 -4.30
N GLN A 244 18.04 7.32 -4.06
CA GLN A 244 18.96 6.22 -4.31
C GLN A 244 18.84 5.13 -3.23
N ALA A 245 18.71 5.51 -1.96
CA ALA A 245 18.44 4.58 -0.88
C ALA A 245 17.09 3.85 -1.08
N ILE A 246 16.05 4.58 -1.48
CA ILE A 246 14.74 4.00 -1.80
C ILE A 246 14.83 2.98 -2.94
N ALA A 247 15.59 3.29 -4.00
CA ALA A 247 15.79 2.38 -5.13
C ALA A 247 16.50 1.08 -4.72
N LYS A 248 17.54 1.18 -3.88
CA LYS A 248 18.25 0.00 -3.33
C LYS A 248 17.36 -0.81 -2.40
N LEU A 249 16.63 -0.15 -1.52
CA LEU A 249 15.66 -0.79 -0.63
C LEU A 249 14.61 -1.57 -1.43
N ARG A 250 14.07 -0.96 -2.48
CA ARG A 250 13.13 -1.61 -3.40
C ARG A 250 13.75 -2.83 -4.08
N GLN A 251 15.01 -2.75 -4.53
CA GLN A 251 15.70 -3.89 -5.14
C GLN A 251 15.81 -5.08 -4.19
N HIS A 252 16.18 -4.85 -2.92
CA HIS A 252 16.27 -5.91 -1.92
C HIS A 252 14.88 -6.45 -1.52
N LEU A 253 13.86 -5.59 -1.39
CA LEU A 253 12.48 -6.02 -1.14
C LEU A 253 11.93 -6.87 -2.29
N ASP A 254 12.12 -6.45 -3.54
CA ASP A 254 11.71 -7.22 -4.71
C ASP A 254 12.48 -8.56 -4.79
N GLY A 255 13.75 -8.57 -4.43
CA GLY A 255 14.57 -9.79 -4.36
C GLY A 255 14.06 -10.79 -3.31
N LEU A 256 13.79 -10.32 -2.10
CA LEU A 256 13.23 -11.14 -1.02
C LEU A 256 11.82 -11.64 -1.38
N ALA A 257 10.99 -10.81 -2.00
CA ALA A 257 9.68 -11.21 -2.51
C ALA A 257 9.79 -12.35 -3.52
N ARG A 258 10.72 -12.27 -4.50
CA ARG A 258 10.96 -13.37 -5.44
C ARG A 258 11.41 -14.64 -4.73
N TYR A 259 12.32 -14.53 -3.76
CA TYR A 259 12.76 -15.68 -2.95
C TYR A 259 11.58 -16.35 -2.23
N MET A 260 10.67 -15.55 -1.65
CA MET A 260 9.47 -16.06 -0.99
C MET A 260 8.51 -16.76 -1.95
N VAL A 261 8.34 -16.26 -3.19
CA VAL A 261 7.52 -16.92 -4.23
C VAL A 261 8.11 -18.27 -4.65
N VAL A 262 9.43 -18.32 -4.87
CA VAL A 262 10.13 -19.55 -5.26
C VAL A 262 9.99 -20.62 -4.17
N ASN A 263 10.10 -20.21 -2.90
CA ASN A 263 10.04 -21.10 -1.75
C ASN A 263 8.64 -21.17 -1.10
N ARG A 264 7.58 -20.75 -1.80
CA ARG A 264 6.24 -20.56 -1.22
C ARG A 264 5.69 -21.80 -0.50
N LYS A 265 5.94 -23.00 -1.02
CA LYS A 265 5.47 -24.26 -0.43
C LYS A 265 6.11 -24.57 0.92
N ARG A 266 7.31 -24.03 1.17
CA ARG A 266 8.03 -24.17 2.44
C ARG A 266 7.67 -23.05 3.42
N ILE A 267 7.43 -21.85 2.90
CA ILE A 267 7.26 -20.63 3.69
C ILE A 267 5.82 -20.47 4.19
N PHE A 268 4.83 -20.78 3.35
CA PHE A 268 3.42 -20.57 3.67
C PHE A 268 2.73 -21.89 3.96
N GLU A 269 1.97 -21.93 5.05
CA GLU A 269 1.19 -23.09 5.43
C GLU A 269 -0.30 -22.88 5.12
N SER A 270 -0.94 -23.92 4.59
CA SER A 270 -2.38 -23.89 4.25
C SER A 270 -3.28 -24.31 5.41
N ARG A 271 -2.72 -24.79 6.53
CA ARG A 271 -3.49 -25.31 7.67
C ARG A 271 -3.38 -24.37 8.86
N TYR A 272 -4.53 -23.83 9.27
CA TYR A 272 -4.69 -23.04 10.48
C TYR A 272 -5.41 -23.92 11.50
N GLU A 273 -5.07 -23.78 12.77
CA GLU A 273 -5.77 -24.47 13.85
C GLU A 273 -7.02 -23.66 14.18
N SER A 274 -8.18 -24.33 14.25
CA SER A 274 -9.41 -23.67 14.70
C SER A 274 -9.19 -23.17 16.12
N GLY A 275 -9.48 -21.90 16.40
CA GLY A 275 -9.40 -21.41 17.77
C GLY A 275 -10.38 -22.22 18.63
N GLU A 276 -9.86 -22.99 19.58
CA GLU A 276 -10.71 -23.64 20.58
C GLU A 276 -11.52 -22.53 21.26
N SER A 277 -12.82 -22.54 20.99
CA SER A 277 -13.79 -21.69 21.67
C SER A 277 -14.04 -22.35 23.01
N ASP A 278 -13.23 -22.01 24.01
CA ASP A 278 -13.61 -22.22 25.42
C ASP A 278 -14.74 -21.24 25.79
#